data_AF-A0A9D9EEM7-F1
#
_entry.id   AF-A0A9D9EEM7-F1
#
_cell.length_a   1.000
_cell.length_b   1.000
_cell.length_c   1.000
_cell.angle_alpha   90.00
_cell.angle_beta   90.00
_cell.angle_gamma   90.00
#
_symmetry.space_group_name_H-M   'P 1'
#
loop_
_entity.id
_entity.type
_entity.pdbx_description
1 polymer ?
#
loop_
_entity_poly.entity_id
_entity_poly.type
_entity_poly.pdbx_seq_one_letter_code
_entity_poly.pdbx_strand_id
1 'polypeptide(L)'
;MISDSLDKLSSYEPLVPGIARLEGLLPTYLEEMEDYECDRTMCTLLIPTERATVACGWREDPLSHDVVAALSVDKGSFVLFLPGERYICRSEGRVRLVKLE
;
A
#
# COMPACT_ATOMS: atom_id res chain seq x y z
N MET A 1 5.81 1.19 6.58
CA MET A 1 5.45 0.46 5.35
C MET A 1 5.91 -0.97 5.53
N ILE A 2 5.05 -1.92 5.19
CA ILE A 2 5.32 -3.35 5.25
C ILE A 2 5.14 -3.90 3.84
N SER A 3 6.09 -4.69 3.35
CA SER A 3 5.99 -5.39 2.07
C SER A 3 6.23 -6.87 2.30
N ASP A 4 5.26 -7.71 1.93
CA ASP A 4 5.33 -9.16 2.16
C ASP A 4 4.42 -9.91 1.16
N SER A 5 4.40 -11.23 1.26
CA SER A 5 3.60 -12.12 0.42
C SER A 5 2.15 -12.21 0.92
N LEU A 6 1.17 -12.28 0.01
CA LEU A 6 -0.27 -12.31 0.33
C LEU A 6 -0.68 -13.51 1.18
N ASP A 7 0.01 -14.64 1.06
CA ASP A 7 -0.19 -15.82 1.89
C ASP A 7 0.09 -15.57 3.38
N LYS A 8 0.86 -14.54 3.71
CA LYS A 8 1.16 -14.12 5.09
C LYS A 8 0.27 -12.99 5.59
N LEU A 9 -0.69 -12.50 4.81
CA LEU A 9 -1.50 -11.35 5.16
C LEU A 9 -2.23 -11.50 6.50
N SER A 10 -2.69 -12.72 6.81
CA SER A 10 -3.35 -13.04 8.09
C SER A 10 -2.44 -12.92 9.31
N SER A 11 -1.11 -12.96 9.14
CA SER A 11 -0.17 -12.77 10.26
C SER A 11 -0.15 -11.33 10.79
N TYR A 12 -0.70 -10.39 10.03
CA TYR A 12 -0.74 -8.97 10.38
C TYR A 12 -2.05 -8.55 11.08
N GLU A 13 -2.97 -9.48 11.36
CA GLU A 13 -4.21 -9.24 12.11
C GLU A 13 -4.00 -8.54 13.47
N PRO A 14 -2.94 -8.83 14.26
CA PRO A 14 -2.67 -8.11 15.50
C PRO A 14 -2.33 -6.62 15.31
N LEU A 15 -1.84 -6.25 14.12
CA LEU A 15 -1.45 -4.89 13.78
C LEU A 15 -2.59 -4.13 13.09
N VAL A 16 -3.33 -4.81 12.21
CA VAL A 16 -4.46 -4.25 11.45
C VAL A 16 -5.64 -5.22 11.58
N PRO A 17 -6.54 -5.00 12.55
CA PRO A 17 -7.71 -5.84 12.75
C PRO A 17 -8.57 -5.91 11.48
N GLY A 18 -9.02 -7.11 11.11
CA GLY A 18 -9.84 -7.31 9.92
C GLY A 18 -9.07 -7.38 8.60
N ILE A 19 -7.74 -7.25 8.60
CA ILE A 19 -6.93 -7.40 7.38
C ILE A 19 -7.08 -8.78 6.74
N ALA A 20 -7.38 -9.83 7.51
CA ALA A 20 -7.66 -11.15 6.93
C ALA A 20 -9.01 -11.24 6.17
N ARG A 21 -9.91 -10.26 6.34
CA ARG A 21 -11.29 -10.29 5.81
C ARG A 21 -11.47 -9.46 4.53
N LEU A 22 -10.38 -9.09 3.88
CA LEU A 22 -10.34 -8.23 2.69
C LEU A 22 -11.16 -8.73 1.50
N GLU A 23 -11.44 -10.03 1.41
CA GLU A 23 -12.26 -10.60 0.32
C GLU A 23 -13.66 -9.96 0.22
N GLY A 24 -14.16 -9.36 1.30
CA GLY A 24 -15.45 -8.66 1.34
C GLY A 24 -15.40 -7.16 1.00
N LEU A 25 -14.21 -6.56 0.84
CA LEU A 25 -14.06 -5.14 0.56
C LEU A 25 -13.99 -4.90 -0.95
N LEU A 26 -14.80 -3.96 -1.45
CA LEU A 26 -14.77 -3.58 -2.86
C LEU A 26 -13.43 -2.88 -3.15
N PRO A 27 -12.55 -3.46 -3.99
CA PRO A 27 -11.28 -2.84 -4.28
C PRO A 27 -11.52 -1.57 -5.09
N THR A 28 -10.80 -0.50 -4.75
CA THR A 28 -10.62 0.60 -5.70
C THR A 28 -9.45 0.23 -6.61
N TYR A 29 -9.64 0.32 -7.92
CA TYR A 29 -8.52 0.16 -8.84
C TYR A 29 -7.81 1.50 -8.99
N LEU A 30 -6.51 1.52 -8.73
CA LEU A 30 -5.68 2.68 -9.00
C LEU A 30 -5.17 2.64 -10.44
N GLU A 31 -5.33 3.76 -11.14
CA GLU A 31 -4.51 4.13 -12.30
C GLU A 31 -3.21 4.79 -11.78
N GLU A 32 -2.28 5.11 -12.68
CA GLU A 32 -1.00 5.74 -12.29
C GLU A 32 -1.21 7.00 -11.44
N MET A 33 -0.45 7.11 -10.36
CA MET A 33 -0.51 8.25 -9.45
C MET A 33 0.50 9.32 -9.87
N GLU A 34 0.04 10.56 -9.99
CA GLU A 34 0.90 11.73 -10.27
C GLU A 34 1.52 12.32 -9.00
N ASP A 35 0.83 12.17 -7.86
CA ASP A 35 1.21 12.73 -6.57
C ASP A 35 1.28 11.67 -5.46
N TYR A 36 2.02 12.01 -4.39
CA TYR A 36 2.02 11.22 -3.15
C TYR A 36 0.69 11.35 -2.41
N GLU A 37 0.06 10.21 -2.12
CA GLU A 37 -1.09 10.14 -1.24
C GLU A 37 -0.70 9.72 0.17
N CYS A 38 -1.57 10.03 1.11
CA CYS A 38 -1.45 9.62 2.50
C CYS A 38 -2.83 9.58 3.13
N ASP A 39 -3.22 8.42 3.66
CA ASP A 39 -4.34 8.34 4.57
C ASP A 39 -3.84 8.54 6.00
N ARG A 40 -4.43 9.51 6.72
CA ARG A 40 -4.03 9.84 8.10
C ARG A 40 -4.81 9.05 9.15
N THR A 41 -5.86 8.36 8.73
CA THR A 41 -6.83 7.72 9.63
C THR A 41 -6.88 6.21 9.45
N MET A 42 -6.71 5.74 8.22
CA MET A 42 -6.82 4.33 7.85
C MET A 42 -5.47 3.78 7.38
N CYS A 43 -5.31 2.48 7.50
CA CYS A 43 -4.23 1.77 6.80
C CYS A 43 -4.60 1.64 5.32
N THR A 44 -3.61 1.78 4.43
CA THR A 44 -3.78 1.55 3.00
C THR A 44 -3.05 0.28 2.59
N LEU A 45 -3.79 -0.67 2.03
CA LEU A 45 -3.24 -1.90 1.47
C LEU A 45 -3.25 -1.84 -0.05
N LEU A 46 -2.07 -2.00 -0.66
CA LEU A 46 -1.89 -2.13 -2.10
C LEU A 46 -1.61 -3.59 -2.46
N ILE A 47 -2.39 -4.13 -3.40
CA ILE A 47 -2.23 -5.47 -3.95
C ILE A 47 -2.10 -5.34 -5.47
N PRO A 48 -0.90 -5.48 -6.05
CA PRO A 48 -0.74 -5.38 -7.49
C PRO A 48 -1.32 -6.64 -8.17
N THR A 49 -2.07 -6.45 -9.26
CA THR A 49 -2.54 -7.59 -10.07
C THR A 49 -1.45 -8.12 -10.99
N GLU A 50 -0.46 -7.28 -11.29
CA GLU A 50 0.76 -7.59 -12.04
C GLU A 50 1.98 -7.07 -11.27
N ARG A 51 2.92 -6.39 -11.95
CA ARG A 51 4.05 -5.72 -11.31
C ARG A 51 3.72 -4.25 -11.05
N ALA A 52 4.07 -3.75 -9.88
CA ALA A 52 3.96 -2.33 -9.55
C ALA A 52 5.26 -1.83 -8.92
N THR A 53 5.63 -0.59 -9.23
CA THR A 53 6.65 0.14 -8.48
C THR A 53 5.94 1.05 -7.49
N VAL A 54 6.22 0.86 -6.21
CA VAL A 54 5.68 1.69 -5.14
C VAL A 54 6.82 2.46 -4.51
N ALA A 55 6.67 3.78 -4.41
CA ALA A 55 7.62 4.64 -3.73
C ALA A 55 6.99 5.25 -2.47
N CYS A 56 7.80 5.48 -1.45
CA CYS A 56 7.37 6.07 -0.18
C CYS A 56 8.32 7.16 0.30
N GLY A 57 7.77 8.14 1.02
CA GLY A 57 8.54 9.19 1.71
C GLY A 57 8.92 8.79 3.15
N TRP A 58 10.03 9.34 3.67
CA TRP A 58 10.45 9.14 5.07
C TRP A 58 9.58 9.97 6.01
N ARG A 59 9.21 9.39 7.16
CA ARG A 59 8.38 10.01 8.21
C ARG A 59 8.99 11.21 8.95
N GLU A 60 10.28 11.48 8.85
CA GLU A 60 10.99 12.42 9.72
C GLU A 60 10.75 13.87 9.31
N ASP A 61 10.50 14.11 8.03
CA ASP A 61 10.08 15.40 7.53
C ASP A 61 8.71 15.26 6.82
N PRO A 62 7.61 15.64 7.48
CA PRO A 62 6.28 15.61 6.88
C PRO A 62 6.11 16.54 5.68
N LEU A 63 7.07 17.45 5.43
CA LEU A 63 7.12 18.35 4.28
C LEU A 63 8.11 17.88 3.20
N SER A 64 8.90 16.83 3.46
CA SER A 64 9.82 16.32 2.44
C SER A 64 9.06 15.70 1.28
N HIS A 65 9.41 16.13 0.07
CA HIS A 65 8.98 15.54 -1.19
C HIS A 65 9.97 14.49 -1.71
N ASP A 66 11.00 14.16 -0.93
CA ASP A 66 12.05 13.25 -1.36
C ASP A 66 11.53 11.82 -1.38
N VAL A 67 11.64 11.18 -2.55
CA VAL A 67 11.49 9.73 -2.68
C VAL A 67 12.61 9.10 -1.88
N VAL A 68 12.26 8.41 -0.80
CA VAL A 68 13.25 7.81 0.09
C VAL A 68 13.52 6.35 -0.23
N ALA A 69 12.51 5.63 -0.69
CA ALA A 69 12.66 4.27 -1.18
C ALA A 69 11.62 3.97 -2.26
N ALA A 70 12.04 3.21 -3.28
CA ALA A 70 11.16 2.63 -4.28
C ALA A 70 11.32 1.10 -4.25
N LEU A 71 10.21 0.38 -4.23
CA LEU A 71 10.15 -1.08 -4.29
C LEU A 71 9.38 -1.54 -5.51
N SER A 72 9.93 -2.51 -6.22
CA SER A 72 9.16 -3.31 -7.17
C SER A 72 8.42 -4.40 -6.41
N VAL A 73 7.11 -4.45 -6.60
CA VAL A 73 6.19 -5.37 -5.94
C VAL A 73 5.58 -6.23 -7.03
N ASP A 74 5.84 -7.53 -6.95
CA ASP A 74 5.35 -8.50 -7.91
C ASP A 74 3.95 -9.03 -7.52
N LYS A 75 3.26 -9.62 -8.49
CA LYS A 75 2.00 -10.32 -8.28
C LYS A 75 2.15 -11.39 -7.20
N GLY A 76 1.20 -11.43 -6.27
CA GLY A 76 1.24 -12.35 -5.12
C GLY A 76 1.80 -11.72 -3.84
N SER A 77 2.28 -10.48 -3.92
CA SER A 77 2.71 -9.68 -2.78
C SER A 77 1.71 -8.58 -2.44
N PHE A 78 1.91 -7.90 -1.32
CA PHE A 78 1.20 -6.69 -0.94
C PHE A 78 2.15 -5.66 -0.34
N VAL A 79 1.70 -4.40 -0.33
CA VAL A 79 2.32 -3.34 0.47
C VAL A 79 1.26 -2.73 1.39
N LEU A 80 1.55 -2.69 2.67
CA LEU A 80 0.72 -2.08 3.70
C LEU A 80 1.36 -0.79 4.20
N PHE A 81 0.61 0.29 4.09
CA PHE A 81 0.91 1.61 4.64
C PHE A 81 0.09 1.82 5.89
N LEU A 82 0.75 2.13 6.99
CA LEU A 82 0.10 2.53 8.24
C LEU A 82 -0.37 3.99 8.14
N PRO A 83 -1.30 4.43 9.00
CA PRO A 83 -1.77 5.81 9.00
C PRO A 83 -0.61 6.81 9.06
N GLY A 84 -0.66 7.82 8.21
CA GLY A 84 0.36 8.86 8.09
C GLY A 84 1.55 8.52 7.20
N GLU A 85 1.61 7.33 6.61
CA GLU A 85 2.66 6.99 5.64
C GLU A 85 2.29 7.48 4.24
N ARG A 86 3.23 8.19 3.59
CA ARG A 86 3.07 8.69 2.22
C ARG A 86 3.48 7.63 1.22
N TYR A 87 2.67 7.43 0.18
CA TYR A 87 2.97 6.52 -0.92
C TYR A 87 2.62 7.13 -2.27
N ILE A 88 3.34 6.70 -3.30
CA ILE A 88 3.00 6.91 -4.70
C ILE A 88 3.18 5.58 -5.41
N CYS A 89 2.24 5.22 -6.28
CA CYS A 89 2.27 3.97 -7.01
C CYS A 89 2.30 4.24 -8.51
N ARG A 90 3.27 3.62 -9.19
CA ARG A 90 3.32 3.51 -10.64
C ARG A 90 3.27 2.04 -11.01
N SER A 91 2.23 1.61 -11.72
CA SER A 91 2.08 0.22 -12.11
C SER A 91 1.95 0.10 -13.62
N GLU A 92 2.59 -0.94 -14.15
CA GLU A 92 2.41 -1.35 -15.55
C GLU A 92 1.05 -2.06 -15.76
N GLY A 93 0.28 -2.27 -14.68
CA GLY A 93 -1.03 -2.91 -14.67
C GLY A 93 -1.97 -2.29 -13.62
N ARG A 94 -3.00 -3.05 -13.20
CA ARG A 94 -3.95 -2.56 -12.19
C ARG A 94 -3.43 -2.81 -10.78
N VAL A 95 -3.67 -1.88 -9.87
CA VAL A 95 -3.42 -2.08 -8.44
C VAL A 95 -4.74 -2.02 -7.70
N ARG A 96 -4.98 -3.02 -6.84
CA ARG A 96 -6.12 -2.99 -5.93
C ARG A 96 -5.69 -2.23 -4.67
N LEU A 97 -6.42 -1.18 -4.37
CA LEU A 97 -6.30 -0.42 -3.13
C LEU A 97 -7.46 -0.76 -2.21
N VAL A 98 -7.12 -1.06 -0.96
CA VAL A 98 -8.09 -1.28 0.11
C VAL A 98 -7.73 -0.42 1.31
N LYS A 99 -8.72 0.29 1.85
CA LYS A 99 -8.57 1.08 3.09
C LYS A 99 -9.14 0.30 4.26
N LEU A 100 -8.38 0.22 5.35
CA LEU A 100 -8.69 -0.56 6.54
C LEU A 100 -8.69 0.35 7.77
N GLU A 101 -9.75 0.26 8.58
CA GLU A 101 -9.86 0.96 9.87
C GLU A 101 -8.97 0.35 10.96
#